data_AF-A0A1B6MRW3-F1
#
_entry.id   AF-A0A1B6MRW3-F1
#
_cell.length_a   1.000
_cell.length_b   1.000
_cell.length_c   1.000
_cell.angle_alpha   90.00
_cell.angle_beta   90.00
_cell.angle_gamma   90.00
#
_symmetry.space_group_name_H-M   'P 1'
#
loop_
_entity.id
_entity.type
_entity.pdbx_description
1 polymer ?
#
loop_
_entity_poly.entity_id
_entity_poly.type
_entity_poly.pdbx_seq_one_letter_code
_entity_poly.pdbx_strand_id
1 'polypeptide(L)'
;MDNSIILSDLIDLAGHLRQERLFVFSEQVNLQELNEKVVLTSSRLAQLAWIVFQQRVNLHRLVLSRPDCSPAMCCQRADSLESTQFVDAYKVLGYQETILYGEFLKGLRTSPDLLASCLVAGERMMPESMGQIIHSLISGLFGSCLLPEDKVIVLRLLKNLTELQLVPSDDPRRLLRQGTCTFARLYAGFHEGLFSAKLFLTATLHDPIMQLLMEDEQFLDIDPDKAAIRF
;
A
#
# COMPACT_ATOMS: atom_id res chain seq x y z
N MET A 1 -30.23 52.94 41.13
CA MET A 1 -30.78 51.65 40.65
C MET A 1 -29.89 51.02 39.59
N ASP A 2 -29.21 51.79 38.73
CA ASP A 2 -28.32 51.27 37.67
C ASP A 2 -27.13 50.41 38.12
N ASN A 3 -26.48 50.73 39.25
CA ASN A 3 -25.33 49.94 39.73
C ASN A 3 -25.66 48.49 40.11
N SER A 4 -26.91 48.21 40.49
CA SER A 4 -27.36 46.85 40.83
C SER A 4 -27.52 45.98 39.58
N ILE A 5 -27.90 46.59 38.46
CA ILE A 5 -28.13 45.91 37.19
C ILE A 5 -26.78 45.57 36.56
N ILE A 6 -25.85 46.54 36.56
CA ILE A 6 -24.47 46.33 36.08
C ILE A 6 -23.74 45.23 36.86
N LEU A 7 -23.96 45.15 38.17
CA LEU A 7 -23.35 44.10 39.00
C LEU A 7 -23.93 42.70 38.67
N SER A 8 -25.23 42.61 38.39
CA SER A 8 -25.87 41.36 37.96
C SER A 8 -25.34 40.90 36.61
N ASP A 9 -25.26 41.80 35.63
CA ASP A 9 -24.75 41.51 34.29
C ASP A 9 -23.28 41.06 34.32
N LEU A 10 -22.47 41.65 35.21
CA LEU A 10 -21.07 41.26 35.40
C LEU A 10 -20.93 39.85 36.00
N ILE A 11 -21.82 39.49 36.94
CA ILE A 11 -21.85 38.15 37.55
C ILE A 11 -22.28 37.11 36.51
N ASP A 12 -23.28 37.41 35.68
CA ASP A 12 -23.74 36.52 34.62
C ASP A 12 -22.66 36.33 33.55
N LEU A 13 -21.98 37.40 33.14
CA LEU A 13 -20.84 37.32 32.23
C LEU A 13 -19.70 36.47 32.83
N ALA A 14 -19.37 36.67 34.11
CA ALA A 14 -18.35 35.86 34.78
C ALA A 14 -18.76 34.38 34.86
N GLY A 15 -20.06 34.09 35.04
CA GLY A 15 -20.63 32.76 34.96
C GLY A 15 -20.46 32.13 33.58
N HIS A 16 -20.85 32.86 32.52
CA HIS A 16 -20.69 32.41 31.14
C HIS A 16 -19.22 32.19 30.77
N LEU A 17 -18.31 33.12 31.11
CA LEU A 17 -16.89 32.96 30.83
C LEU A 17 -16.29 31.75 31.56
N ARG A 18 -16.74 31.45 32.77
CA ARG A 18 -16.32 30.25 33.50
C ARG A 18 -16.83 28.99 32.83
N GLN A 19 -18.08 28.97 32.37
CA GLN A 19 -18.67 27.84 31.66
C GLN A 19 -17.98 27.59 30.32
N GLU A 20 -17.77 28.64 29.52
CA GLU A 20 -17.01 28.59 28.27
C GLU A 20 -15.59 28.07 28.50
N ARG A 21 -14.89 28.56 29.53
CA ARG A 21 -13.54 28.07 29.85
C ARG A 21 -13.52 26.57 30.16
N LEU A 22 -14.51 26.08 30.91
CA LEU A 22 -14.62 24.65 31.23
C LEU A 22 -14.96 23.83 29.98
N PHE A 23 -15.86 24.33 29.13
CA PHE A 23 -16.22 23.70 27.87
C PHE A 23 -15.03 23.60 26.91
N VAL A 24 -14.30 24.70 26.70
CA VAL A 24 -13.08 24.72 25.88
C VAL A 24 -12.04 23.75 26.42
N PHE A 25 -11.85 23.69 27.74
CA PHE A 25 -10.92 22.73 28.34
C PHE A 25 -11.35 21.29 28.09
N SER A 26 -12.64 20.96 28.25
CA SER A 26 -13.14 19.61 27.94
C SER A 26 -12.99 19.24 26.46
N GLU A 27 -13.23 20.19 25.56
CA GLU A 27 -13.05 19.95 24.12
C GLU A 27 -11.59 19.78 23.74
N GLN A 28 -10.67 20.53 24.36
CA GLN A 28 -9.23 20.34 24.16
C GLN A 28 -8.77 18.94 24.57
N VAL A 29 -9.21 18.46 25.74
CA VAL A 29 -8.90 17.10 26.20
C VAL A 29 -9.51 16.05 25.27
N ASN A 30 -10.77 16.22 24.86
CA ASN A 30 -11.45 15.32 23.94
C ASN A 30 -10.75 15.24 22.57
N LEU A 31 -10.35 16.39 22.01
CA LEU A 31 -9.57 16.45 20.77
C LEU A 31 -8.21 15.76 20.90
N GLN A 32 -7.53 15.93 22.03
CA GLN A 32 -6.27 15.26 22.29
C GLN A 32 -6.45 13.75 22.32
N GLU A 33 -7.43 13.23 23.07
CA GLU A 33 -7.73 11.80 23.12
C GLU A 33 -8.09 11.23 21.73
N LEU A 34 -8.87 11.98 20.95
CA LEU A 34 -9.25 11.55 19.61
C LEU A 34 -8.04 11.50 18.68
N ASN A 35 -7.14 12.49 18.76
CA ASN A 35 -5.91 12.51 17.98
C ASN A 35 -4.99 11.33 18.33
N GLU A 36 -4.81 11.05 19.63
CA GLU A 36 -4.03 9.89 20.09
C GLU A 36 -4.61 8.57 19.56
N LYS A 37 -5.94 8.41 19.58
CA LYS A 37 -6.62 7.24 18.99
C LYS A 37 -6.36 7.14 17.49
N VAL A 38 -6.49 8.25 16.74
CA VAL A 38 -6.24 8.27 15.29
C VAL A 38 -4.80 7.87 14.97
N VAL A 39 -3.82 8.42 15.69
CA VAL A 39 -2.39 8.10 15.49
C VAL A 39 -2.13 6.61 15.76
N LEU A 40 -2.66 6.07 16.87
CA LEU A 40 -2.52 4.66 17.22
C LEU A 40 -3.14 3.74 16.16
N THR A 41 -4.39 4.02 15.77
CA THR A 41 -5.12 3.22 14.77
C THR A 41 -4.44 3.31 13.42
N SER A 42 -3.97 4.48 13.00
CA SER A 42 -3.25 4.68 11.74
C SER A 42 -1.94 3.89 11.71
N SER A 43 -1.17 3.92 12.81
CA SER A 43 0.07 3.14 12.93
C SER A 43 -0.20 1.64 12.82
N ARG A 44 -1.18 1.13 13.58
CA ARG A 44 -1.59 -0.28 13.53
C ARG A 44 -2.08 -0.68 12.14
N LEU A 45 -2.84 0.18 11.48
CA LEU A 45 -3.33 -0.06 10.13
C LEU A 45 -2.19 -0.15 9.11
N ALA A 46 -1.19 0.74 9.19
CA ALA A 46 -0.01 0.69 8.35
C ALA A 46 0.79 -0.62 8.55
N GLN A 47 0.96 -1.05 9.80
CA GLN A 47 1.62 -2.32 10.14
C GLN A 47 0.88 -3.53 9.54
N LEU A 48 -0.44 -3.59 9.73
CA LEU A 48 -1.27 -4.66 9.14
C LEU A 48 -1.23 -4.63 7.62
N ALA A 49 -1.31 -3.45 7.00
CA ALA A 49 -1.23 -3.30 5.54
C ALA A 49 0.13 -3.77 5.00
N TRP A 50 1.21 -3.55 5.74
CA TRP A 50 2.54 -4.07 5.39
C TRP A 50 2.59 -5.59 5.50
N ILE A 51 2.10 -6.19 6.59
CA ILE A 51 2.07 -7.66 6.76
C ILE A 51 1.26 -8.31 5.63
N VAL A 52 0.04 -7.81 5.36
CA VAL A 52 -0.83 -8.34 4.30
C VAL A 52 -0.15 -8.24 2.93
N PHE A 53 0.59 -7.16 2.68
CA PHE A 53 1.37 -7.02 1.46
C PHE A 53 2.46 -8.10 1.36
N GLN A 54 3.23 -8.33 2.43
CA GLN A 54 4.27 -9.36 2.44
C GLN A 54 3.70 -10.77 2.29
N GLN A 55 2.59 -11.07 2.97
CA GLN A 55 1.89 -12.35 2.85
C GLN A 55 1.42 -12.58 1.40
N ARG A 56 0.90 -11.53 0.74
CA ARG A 56 0.52 -11.60 -0.67
C ARG A 56 1.71 -11.91 -1.57
N VAL A 57 2.84 -11.21 -1.38
CA VAL A 57 4.07 -11.47 -2.14
C VAL A 57 4.56 -12.90 -1.93
N ASN A 58 4.47 -13.42 -0.70
CA ASN A 58 4.84 -14.80 -0.37
C ASN A 58 3.94 -15.81 -1.11
N LEU A 59 2.62 -15.62 -1.06
CA LEU A 59 1.66 -16.47 -1.77
C LEU A 59 1.86 -16.43 -3.29
N HIS A 60 2.07 -15.25 -3.86
CA HIS A 60 2.30 -15.09 -5.29
C HIS A 60 3.54 -15.87 -5.77
N ARG A 61 4.61 -15.91 -4.96
CA ARG A 61 5.80 -16.71 -5.28
C ARG A 61 5.52 -18.21 -5.27
N LEU A 62 4.65 -18.67 -4.37
CA LEU A 62 4.22 -20.08 -4.30
C LEU A 62 3.36 -20.46 -5.51
N VAL A 63 2.37 -19.64 -5.87
CA VAL A 63 1.46 -19.90 -7.00
C VAL A 63 2.24 -20.04 -8.31
N LEU A 64 3.24 -19.18 -8.53
CA LEU A 64 4.09 -19.25 -9.72
C LEU A 64 5.08 -20.44 -9.73
N SER A 65 5.07 -21.29 -8.69
CA SER A 65 5.89 -22.51 -8.60
C SER A 65 7.37 -22.25 -8.92
N ARG A 66 7.92 -21.15 -8.37
CA ARG A 66 9.33 -20.81 -8.56
C ARG A 66 10.21 -21.88 -7.92
N PRO A 67 11.30 -22.32 -8.57
CA PRO A 67 12.16 -23.38 -8.06
C PRO A 67 12.75 -23.06 -6.67
N ASP A 68 12.91 -21.78 -6.35
CA ASP A 68 13.46 -21.31 -5.08
C ASP A 68 12.42 -21.19 -3.95
N CYS A 69 11.16 -21.57 -4.18
CA CYS A 69 10.05 -21.35 -3.25
C CYS A 69 9.22 -22.62 -3.05
N SER A 70 9.69 -23.51 -2.17
CA SER A 70 8.91 -24.69 -1.76
C SER A 70 7.73 -24.30 -0.84
N PRO A 71 6.68 -25.14 -0.77
CA PRO A 71 5.57 -24.93 0.17
C PRO A 71 6.04 -24.77 1.62
N ALA A 72 7.03 -25.57 2.04
CA ALA A 72 7.60 -25.47 3.39
C ALA A 72 8.27 -24.12 3.66
N MET A 73 9.04 -23.59 2.70
CA MET A 73 9.64 -22.25 2.80
C MET A 73 8.60 -21.14 2.83
N CYS A 74 7.48 -21.31 2.09
CA CYS A 74 6.37 -20.37 2.12
C CYS A 74 5.71 -20.34 3.51
N CYS A 75 5.44 -21.50 4.12
CA CYS A 75 4.88 -21.58 5.47
C CYS A 75 5.83 -20.95 6.51
N GLN A 76 7.13 -21.28 6.47
CA GLN A 76 8.10 -20.69 7.38
C GLN A 76 8.14 -19.15 7.29
N ARG A 77 8.03 -18.60 6.07
CA ARG A 77 7.93 -17.14 5.88
C ARG A 77 6.62 -16.58 6.42
N ALA A 78 5.50 -17.30 6.28
CA ALA A 78 4.22 -16.87 6.85
C ALA A 78 4.30 -16.81 8.38
N ASP A 79 4.87 -17.83 9.04
CA ASP A 79 5.08 -17.88 10.49
C ASP A 79 5.98 -16.72 10.96
N SER A 80 7.04 -16.42 10.19
CA SER A 80 7.92 -15.28 10.47
C SER A 80 7.21 -13.93 10.32
N LEU A 81 6.26 -13.80 9.38
CA LEU A 81 5.49 -12.58 9.19
C LEU A 81 4.48 -12.38 10.32
N GLU A 82 3.85 -13.45 10.80
CA GLU A 82 2.92 -13.39 11.94
C GLU A 82 3.62 -13.02 13.25
N SER A 83 4.88 -13.45 13.42
CA SER A 83 5.71 -13.14 14.59
C SER A 83 6.48 -11.82 14.48
N THR A 84 6.27 -11.04 13.42
CA THR A 84 7.00 -9.77 13.19
C THR A 84 6.63 -8.71 14.23
N GLN A 85 7.64 -8.07 14.82
CA GLN A 85 7.47 -6.94 15.73
C GLN A 85 7.97 -5.65 15.08
N PHE A 86 7.15 -4.60 15.15
CA PHE A 86 7.52 -3.28 14.65
C PHE A 86 8.21 -2.48 15.74
N VAL A 87 9.33 -1.84 15.37
CA VAL A 87 10.14 -1.02 16.27
C VAL A 87 10.22 0.38 15.71
N ASP A 88 10.12 1.39 16.58
CA ASP A 88 10.28 2.77 16.16
C ASP A 88 11.71 3.03 15.64
N ALA A 89 11.81 3.66 14.47
CA ALA A 89 13.09 3.85 13.79
C ALA A 89 14.13 4.58 14.66
N TYR A 90 13.71 5.56 15.47
CA TYR A 90 14.62 6.32 16.34
C TYR A 90 15.29 5.48 17.43
N LYS A 91 14.69 4.33 17.80
CA LYS A 91 15.30 3.40 18.77
C LYS A 91 16.47 2.63 18.17
N VAL A 92 16.52 2.50 16.84
CA VAL A 92 17.54 1.74 16.11
C VAL A 92 18.56 2.66 15.46
N LEU A 93 18.10 3.73 14.81
CA LEU A 93 18.93 4.64 14.00
C LEU A 93 19.43 5.85 14.78
N GLY A 94 18.78 6.22 15.89
CA GLY A 94 18.98 7.50 16.54
C GLY A 94 17.99 8.57 16.07
N TYR A 95 17.80 9.61 16.88
CA TYR A 95 16.78 10.64 16.63
C TYR A 95 17.12 11.54 15.44
N GLN A 96 18.39 11.96 15.32
CA GLN A 96 18.84 12.84 14.24
C GLN A 96 18.77 12.13 12.88
N GLU A 97 19.28 10.91 12.83
CA GLU A 97 19.29 10.06 11.64
C GLU A 97 17.86 9.76 11.18
N THR A 98 16.95 9.48 12.12
CA THR A 98 15.54 9.24 11.80
C THR A 98 14.88 10.46 11.15
N ILE A 99 15.18 11.68 11.64
CA ILE A 99 14.67 12.91 11.05
C ILE A 99 15.22 13.07 9.63
N LEU A 100 16.53 12.92 9.44
CA LEU A 100 17.18 13.06 8.13
C LEU A 100 16.65 12.03 7.11
N TYR A 101 16.49 10.77 7.52
CA TYR A 101 15.87 9.74 6.69
C TYR A 101 14.41 10.06 6.38
N GLY A 102 13.65 10.58 7.34
CA GLY A 102 12.27 11.01 7.14
C GLY A 102 12.15 12.13 6.10
N GLU A 103 13.00 13.15 6.18
CA GLU A 103 13.06 14.24 5.20
C GLU A 103 13.46 13.75 3.81
N PHE A 104 14.44 12.85 3.73
CA PHE A 104 14.84 12.22 2.48
C PHE A 104 13.68 11.43 1.83
N LEU A 105 13.02 10.55 2.60
CA LEU A 105 11.88 9.77 2.11
C LEU A 105 10.72 10.68 1.70
N LYS A 106 10.45 11.75 2.46
CA LYS A 106 9.47 12.77 2.10
C LYS A 106 9.83 13.43 0.77
N GLY A 107 11.10 13.80 0.56
CA GLY A 107 11.59 14.39 -0.68
C GLY A 107 11.42 13.46 -1.89
N LEU A 108 11.69 12.16 -1.73
CA LEU A 108 11.42 11.15 -2.76
C LEU A 108 9.93 11.06 -3.09
N ARG A 109 9.09 11.04 -2.06
CA ARG A 109 7.62 10.93 -2.20
C ARG A 109 7.01 12.14 -2.89
N THR A 110 7.51 13.35 -2.63
CA THR A 110 7.01 14.58 -3.24
C THR A 110 7.49 14.79 -4.68
N SER A 111 8.51 14.03 -5.12
CA SER A 111 9.21 14.24 -6.40
C SER A 111 9.13 12.99 -7.29
N PRO A 112 7.95 12.61 -7.81
CA PRO A 112 7.77 11.37 -8.58
C PRO A 112 8.59 11.33 -9.88
N ASP A 113 8.91 12.49 -10.48
CA ASP A 113 9.72 12.58 -11.71
C ASP A 113 11.18 12.16 -11.45
N LEU A 114 11.74 12.66 -10.34
CA LEU A 114 13.07 12.29 -9.88
C LEU A 114 13.13 10.82 -9.50
N LEU A 115 12.14 10.35 -8.73
CA LEU A 115 12.06 8.95 -8.35
C LEU A 115 11.97 8.04 -9.58
N ALA A 116 11.16 8.38 -10.59
CA ALA A 116 11.09 7.63 -11.85
C ALA A 116 12.47 7.52 -12.51
N SER A 117 13.18 8.65 -12.63
CA SER A 117 14.51 8.71 -13.24
C SER A 117 15.52 7.86 -12.47
N CYS A 118 15.51 7.94 -11.13
CA CYS A 118 16.35 7.12 -10.25
C CYS A 118 16.08 5.63 -10.41
N LEU A 119 14.81 5.22 -10.52
CA LEU A 119 14.46 3.82 -10.70
C LEU A 119 14.91 3.28 -12.06
N VAL A 120 14.74 4.06 -13.14
CA VAL A 120 15.22 3.68 -14.48
C VAL A 120 16.75 3.56 -14.52
N ALA A 121 17.47 4.46 -13.84
CA ALA A 121 18.91 4.36 -13.69
C ALA A 121 19.30 3.12 -12.85
N GLY A 122 18.60 2.89 -11.73
CA GLY A 122 18.81 1.76 -10.83
C GLY A 122 18.58 0.41 -11.51
N GLU A 123 17.59 0.30 -12.40
CA GLU A 123 17.34 -0.91 -13.19
C GLU A 123 18.54 -1.30 -14.07
N ARG A 124 19.26 -0.31 -14.62
CA ARG A 124 20.46 -0.54 -15.44
C ARG A 124 21.67 -0.94 -14.60
N MET A 125 21.75 -0.43 -13.36
CA MET A 125 22.90 -0.66 -12.48
C MET A 125 22.76 -1.92 -11.62
N MET A 126 21.54 -2.23 -11.16
CA MET A 126 21.25 -3.29 -10.18
C MET A 126 19.91 -3.99 -10.49
N PRO A 127 19.81 -4.69 -11.63
CA PRO A 127 18.56 -5.33 -12.07
C PRO A 127 18.03 -6.37 -11.07
N GLU A 128 18.93 -7.11 -10.41
CA GLU A 128 18.58 -8.16 -9.45
C GLU A 128 17.91 -7.62 -8.17
N SER A 129 18.33 -6.44 -7.72
CA SER A 129 17.79 -5.79 -6.52
C SER A 129 16.49 -5.02 -6.78
N MET A 130 16.18 -4.74 -8.05
CA MET A 130 15.08 -3.86 -8.43
C MET A 130 13.72 -4.35 -7.93
N GLY A 131 13.51 -5.66 -7.90
CA GLY A 131 12.29 -6.24 -7.32
C GLY A 131 12.11 -5.87 -5.85
N GLN A 132 13.16 -6.00 -5.03
CA GLN A 132 13.12 -5.67 -3.61
C GLN A 132 12.91 -4.18 -3.38
N ILE A 133 13.62 -3.33 -4.15
CA ILE A 133 13.49 -1.87 -4.06
C ILE A 133 12.04 -1.44 -4.36
N ILE A 134 11.43 -1.98 -5.42
CA ILE A 134 10.04 -1.66 -5.77
C ILE A 134 9.07 -2.15 -4.69
N HIS A 135 9.26 -3.36 -4.17
CA HIS A 135 8.45 -3.85 -3.06
C HIS A 135 8.54 -2.94 -1.83
N SER A 136 9.75 -2.53 -1.43
CA SER A 136 9.97 -1.62 -0.31
C SER A 136 9.36 -0.24 -0.53
N LEU A 137 9.38 0.28 -1.76
CA LEU A 137 8.73 1.54 -2.09
C LEU A 137 7.21 1.44 -1.99
N ILE A 138 6.61 0.39 -2.56
CA ILE A 138 5.15 0.22 -2.54
C ILE A 138 4.66 0.00 -1.11
N SER A 139 5.25 -0.95 -0.37
CA SER A 139 4.76 -1.33 0.96
C SER A 139 5.19 -0.38 2.06
N GLY A 140 6.34 0.28 1.90
CA GLY A 140 6.90 1.23 2.87
C GLY A 140 6.51 2.67 2.52
N LEU A 141 7.13 3.24 1.50
CA LEU A 141 7.01 4.67 1.18
C LEU A 141 5.60 5.09 0.76
N PHE A 142 4.90 4.22 0.04
CA PHE A 142 3.53 4.45 -0.45
C PHE A 142 2.48 3.70 0.36
N GLY A 143 2.82 3.17 1.54
CA GLY A 143 1.85 2.62 2.50
C GLY A 143 0.94 1.52 1.91
N SER A 144 1.46 0.69 1.02
CA SER A 144 0.69 -0.32 0.28
C SER A 144 -0.47 0.25 -0.54
N CYS A 145 -0.40 1.54 -0.91
CA CYS A 145 -1.45 2.29 -1.61
C CYS A 145 -2.79 2.28 -0.86
N LEU A 146 -2.74 2.30 0.48
CA LEU A 146 -3.94 2.27 1.30
C LEU A 146 -4.75 3.56 1.17
N LEU A 147 -4.09 4.71 1.27
CA LEU A 147 -4.75 6.01 1.18
C LEU A 147 -4.93 6.45 -0.28
N PRO A 148 -5.99 7.22 -0.59
CA PRO A 148 -6.20 7.77 -1.93
C PRO A 148 -5.00 8.61 -2.43
N GLU A 149 -4.37 9.37 -1.55
CA GLU A 149 -3.22 10.22 -1.86
C GLU A 149 -2.02 9.40 -2.33
N ASP A 150 -1.76 8.24 -1.69
CA ASP A 150 -0.72 7.29 -2.10
C ASP A 150 -0.95 6.82 -3.53
N LYS A 151 -2.19 6.47 -3.86
CA LYS A 151 -2.57 6.00 -5.20
C LYS A 151 -2.30 7.05 -6.26
N VAL A 152 -2.64 8.31 -5.97
CA VAL A 152 -2.38 9.42 -6.91
C VAL A 152 -0.89 9.61 -7.16
N ILE A 153 -0.06 9.52 -6.12
CA ILE A 153 1.40 9.65 -6.27
C ILE A 153 1.96 8.49 -7.09
N VAL A 154 1.55 7.24 -6.80
CA VAL A 154 2.00 6.06 -7.56
C VAL A 154 1.54 6.12 -9.02
N LEU A 155 0.33 6.62 -9.31
CA LEU A 155 -0.15 6.83 -10.67
C LEU A 155 0.68 7.88 -11.42
N ARG A 156 1.08 8.97 -10.77
CA ARG A 156 2.02 9.94 -11.38
C ARG A 156 3.38 9.30 -11.65
N LEU A 157 3.90 8.51 -10.72
CA LEU A 157 5.14 7.77 -10.90
C LEU A 157 5.05 6.79 -12.10
N LEU A 158 3.94 6.05 -12.23
CA LEU A 158 3.67 5.17 -13.37
C LEU A 158 3.58 5.95 -14.69
N LYS A 159 2.95 7.13 -14.69
CA LYS A 159 2.91 8.02 -15.86
C LYS A 159 4.33 8.39 -16.30
N ASN A 160 5.17 8.85 -15.38
CA ASN A 160 6.55 9.23 -15.69
C ASN A 160 7.38 8.04 -16.19
N LEU A 161 7.21 6.86 -15.58
CA LEU A 161 7.85 5.63 -16.04
C LEU A 161 7.36 5.20 -17.43
N THR A 162 6.12 5.51 -17.80
CA THR A 162 5.60 5.28 -19.16
C THR A 162 6.39 6.12 -20.17
N GLU A 163 6.58 7.41 -19.88
CA GLU A 163 7.34 8.33 -20.72
C GLU A 163 8.82 7.93 -20.83
N LEU A 164 9.42 7.41 -19.75
CA LEU A 164 10.83 7.02 -19.72
C LEU A 164 11.14 5.61 -20.25
N GLN A 165 10.21 4.66 -20.13
CA GLN A 165 10.47 3.25 -20.45
C GLN A 165 9.61 2.70 -21.59
N LEU A 166 8.33 3.07 -21.66
CA LEU A 166 7.40 2.48 -22.62
C LEU A 166 7.35 3.24 -23.94
N VAL A 167 7.22 4.58 -23.89
CA VAL A 167 7.21 5.43 -25.08
C VAL A 167 8.47 5.28 -25.95
N PRO A 168 9.69 5.27 -25.40
CA PRO A 168 10.90 5.08 -26.21
C PRO A 168 11.18 3.62 -26.58
N SER A 169 10.34 2.65 -26.18
CA SER A 169 10.59 1.24 -26.47
C SER A 169 10.07 0.85 -27.85
N ASP A 170 10.90 0.17 -28.63
CA ASP A 170 10.51 -0.41 -29.92
C ASP A 170 9.50 -1.57 -29.77
N ASP A 171 9.47 -2.24 -28.61
CA ASP A 171 8.56 -3.35 -28.32
C ASP A 171 8.04 -3.31 -26.86
N PRO A 172 7.08 -2.42 -26.56
CA PRO A 172 6.51 -2.28 -25.22
C PRO A 172 5.80 -3.55 -24.75
N ARG A 173 5.29 -4.38 -25.67
CA ARG A 173 4.62 -5.64 -25.32
C ARG A 173 5.57 -6.62 -24.64
N ARG A 174 6.82 -6.69 -25.11
CA ARG A 174 7.85 -7.54 -24.50
C ARG A 174 8.22 -7.06 -23.10
N LEU A 175 8.38 -5.75 -22.91
CA LEU A 175 8.68 -5.17 -21.60
C LEU A 175 7.61 -5.49 -20.55
N LEU A 176 6.34 -5.39 -20.94
CA LEU A 176 5.21 -5.68 -20.05
C LEU A 176 5.11 -7.18 -19.73
N ARG A 177 5.24 -8.06 -20.73
CA ARG A 177 5.10 -9.51 -20.56
C ARG A 177 6.18 -10.12 -19.67
N GLN A 178 7.41 -9.66 -19.79
CA GLN A 178 8.52 -10.23 -19.01
C GLN A 178 8.50 -9.77 -17.55
N GLY A 179 7.77 -8.68 -17.22
CA GLY A 179 7.78 -8.12 -15.87
C GLY A 179 9.16 -7.67 -15.40
N THR A 180 10.08 -7.44 -16.35
CA THR A 180 11.50 -7.17 -16.09
C THR A 180 11.80 -5.68 -15.98
N CYS A 181 10.92 -4.80 -16.47
CA CYS A 181 11.10 -3.37 -16.31
C CYS A 181 10.46 -2.83 -15.03
N THR A 182 10.99 -1.71 -14.55
CA THR A 182 10.50 -1.00 -13.36
C THR A 182 9.01 -0.68 -13.47
N PHE A 183 8.56 -0.15 -14.61
CA PHE A 183 7.15 0.12 -14.86
C PHE A 183 6.29 -1.13 -14.60
N ALA A 184 6.63 -2.26 -15.23
CA ALA A 184 5.81 -3.48 -15.14
C ALA A 184 5.75 -4.01 -13.70
N ARG A 185 6.86 -3.97 -12.96
CA ARG A 185 6.90 -4.39 -11.54
C ARG A 185 6.10 -3.45 -10.63
N LEU A 186 6.23 -2.13 -10.83
CA LEU A 186 5.48 -1.15 -10.05
C LEU A 186 3.98 -1.25 -10.33
N TYR A 187 3.60 -1.39 -11.61
CA TYR A 187 2.22 -1.58 -12.04
C TYR A 187 1.62 -2.87 -11.49
N ALA A 188 2.39 -3.97 -11.52
CA ALA A 188 2.00 -5.23 -10.91
C ALA A 188 1.69 -5.05 -9.41
N GLY A 189 2.60 -4.46 -8.65
CA GLY A 189 2.37 -4.24 -7.21
C GLY A 189 1.21 -3.28 -6.90
N PHE A 190 0.97 -2.27 -7.74
CA PHE A 190 -0.15 -1.33 -7.62
C PHE A 190 -1.50 -1.99 -7.88
N HIS A 191 -1.68 -2.69 -9.02
CA HIS A 191 -2.97 -3.27 -9.38
C HIS A 191 -3.40 -4.39 -8.41
N GLU A 192 -2.45 -5.20 -7.94
CA GLU A 192 -2.72 -6.26 -6.95
C GLU A 192 -3.15 -5.70 -5.58
N GLY A 193 -2.74 -4.47 -5.27
CA GLY A 193 -3.16 -3.74 -4.08
C GLY A 193 -4.54 -3.11 -4.20
N LEU A 194 -5.10 -3.05 -5.41
CA LEU A 194 -6.36 -2.38 -5.69
C LEU A 194 -7.55 -3.28 -5.31
N PHE A 195 -8.15 -3.04 -4.14
CA PHE A 195 -9.31 -3.81 -3.68
C PHE A 195 -10.48 -3.76 -4.66
N SER A 196 -10.73 -2.59 -5.29
CA SER A 196 -11.79 -2.44 -6.28
C SER A 196 -11.60 -3.32 -7.51
N ALA A 197 -10.35 -3.56 -7.96
CA ALA A 197 -10.09 -4.48 -9.06
C ALA A 197 -10.41 -5.92 -8.66
N LYS A 198 -10.06 -6.34 -7.44
CA LYS A 198 -10.41 -7.67 -6.93
C LYS A 198 -11.92 -7.85 -6.84
N LEU A 199 -12.63 -6.89 -6.25
CA LEU A 199 -14.09 -6.93 -6.14
C LEU A 199 -14.74 -7.03 -7.53
N PHE A 200 -14.27 -6.23 -8.48
CA PHE A 200 -14.75 -6.26 -9.85
C PHE A 200 -14.50 -7.63 -10.52
N LEU A 201 -13.29 -8.16 -10.42
CA LEU A 201 -12.95 -9.46 -11.00
C LEU A 201 -13.73 -10.60 -10.34
N THR A 202 -13.88 -10.59 -9.02
CA THR A 202 -14.71 -11.56 -8.30
C THR A 202 -16.15 -11.48 -8.78
N ALA A 203 -16.77 -10.30 -8.82
CA ALA A 203 -18.15 -10.16 -9.27
C ALA A 203 -18.36 -10.58 -10.73
N THR A 204 -17.39 -10.28 -11.61
CA THR A 204 -17.51 -10.55 -13.05
C THR A 204 -17.22 -12.01 -13.40
N LEU A 205 -16.28 -12.64 -12.70
CA LEU A 205 -15.80 -13.99 -13.02
C LEU A 205 -16.42 -15.08 -12.14
N HIS A 206 -17.06 -14.72 -11.02
CA HIS A 206 -17.67 -15.70 -10.11
C HIS A 206 -18.66 -16.62 -10.84
N ASP A 207 -19.67 -16.04 -11.51
CA ASP A 207 -20.72 -16.84 -12.14
C ASP A 207 -20.20 -17.69 -13.32
N PRO A 208 -19.38 -17.16 -14.26
CA PRO A 208 -18.78 -17.98 -15.31
C PRO A 208 -17.90 -19.12 -14.77
N ILE A 209 -17.09 -18.85 -13.72
CA ILE A 209 -16.23 -19.87 -13.11
C ILE A 209 -17.09 -20.93 -12.42
N MET A 210 -18.11 -20.53 -11.67
CA MET A 210 -19.01 -21.47 -10.99
C MET A 210 -19.80 -22.33 -11.97
N GLN A 211 -20.28 -21.75 -13.07
CA GLN A 211 -20.94 -22.50 -14.14
C GLN A 211 -20.01 -23.56 -14.72
N LEU A 212 -18.78 -23.18 -15.06
CA LEU A 212 -17.78 -24.12 -15.59
C LEU A 212 -17.45 -25.24 -14.60
N LEU A 213 -17.36 -24.94 -13.30
CA LEU A 213 -17.08 -25.94 -12.26
C LEU A 213 -18.25 -26.90 -12.00
N MET A 214 -19.49 -26.50 -12.35
CA MET A 214 -20.68 -27.34 -12.24
C MET A 214 -20.96 -28.17 -13.49
N GLU A 215 -20.29 -27.88 -14.61
CA GLU A 215 -20.41 -28.66 -15.84
C GLU A 215 -19.52 -29.91 -15.76
N ASP A 216 -20.12 -31.06 -15.39
CA ASP A 216 -19.40 -32.32 -15.20
C ASP A 216 -18.82 -32.95 -16.50
N GLU A 217 -19.20 -32.46 -17.69
CA GLU A 217 -18.90 -33.15 -18.97
C GLU A 217 -18.28 -32.28 -20.09
N GLN A 218 -17.83 -31.05 -19.81
CA GLN A 218 -17.12 -30.26 -20.83
C GLN A 218 -15.61 -30.51 -20.80
N PHE A 219 -15.13 -31.35 -21.72
CA PHE A 219 -13.71 -31.46 -22.01
C PHE A 219 -13.25 -30.25 -22.83
N LEU A 220 -12.50 -29.34 -22.20
CA LEU A 220 -11.92 -28.16 -22.87
C LEU A 220 -10.62 -28.46 -23.64
N ASP A 221 -10.28 -29.74 -23.85
CA ASP A 221 -9.07 -30.13 -24.56
C ASP A 221 -9.22 -29.91 -26.06
N ILE A 222 -8.46 -28.96 -26.60
CA ILE A 222 -8.45 -28.60 -28.03
C ILE A 222 -7.34 -29.37 -28.78
N ASP A 223 -6.46 -30.05 -28.04
CA ASP A 223 -5.34 -30.79 -28.59
C ASP A 223 -5.81 -32.15 -29.18
N PRO A 224 -5.72 -32.35 -30.51
CA PRO A 224 -6.26 -33.54 -31.17
C PRO A 224 -5.59 -34.83 -30.68
N ASP A 225 -4.30 -34.78 -30.31
CA ASP A 225 -3.55 -35.94 -29.84
C ASP A 225 -4.03 -36.40 -28.44
N LYS A 226 -4.55 -35.46 -27.63
CA LYS A 226 -5.13 -35.76 -26.31
C LYS A 226 -6.61 -36.09 -26.38
N ALA A 227 -7.32 -35.53 -27.35
CA ALA A 227 -8.72 -35.84 -27.62
C ALA A 227 -8.88 -37.29 -28.13
N ALA A 228 -7.95 -37.78 -28.95
CA ALA A 228 -7.99 -39.13 -29.52
C ALA A 228 -7.86 -40.26 -28.48
N ILE A 229 -7.28 -40.00 -27.31
CA ILE A 229 -7.09 -41.01 -26.23
C ILE A 229 -8.42 -41.28 -25.49
N ARG A 230 -9.47 -40.49 -25.74
CA ARG A 230 -10.72 -40.50 -24.97
C ARG A 230 -11.94 -41.05 -25.72
N PHE A 231 -11.80 -41.36 -27.01
CA PHE A 231 -12.83 -41.99 -27.84
C PHE A 231 -12.52 -43.46 -28.09
#